data_AF-A0A831UIU7-F1
#
_entry.id   AF-A0A831UIU7-F1
#
_cell.length_a   1.000
_cell.length_b   1.000
_cell.length_c   1.000
_cell.angle_alpha   90.00
_cell.angle_beta   90.00
_cell.angle_gamma   90.00
#
_symmetry.space_group_name_H-M   'P 1'
#
loop_
_entity.id
_entity.type
_entity.pdbx_description
1 polymer ?
#
loop_
_entity_poly.entity_id
_entity_poly.type
_entity_poly.pdbx_seq_one_letter_code
_entity_poly.pdbx_strand_id
1 'polypeptide(L)'
;KGTQALEVESRGGGFRLPFTPAAPGEYRVRLALPSGAVEGRFTALAPQAPELTPEGLRLPWGLLPLPPGAWLGPLVEGERAFVAQGLLVVEASLTGPGARFHFAPRKVVALRPGPEALLAGDLVLPLPFPPLPFEGTEEDLRGLRPLLEALRPPKPWPYFAYWALEPGALGEEDFRAYGQDLLARGHRPELFFGQEGVRRMAEAARALAQENPAQALRLTEALLRYTPLFPGSLAFFQERAEALEAQGRPAQALALREAARYLRAWLPPDLGPLPEGLYALGLAYLLLMAYLFLYYLPAQLRDLRPIGGFLGGYLRHPLLRLRHLFLAYASLGERLLALLLLLALGAGFLLYGLDREARAQLTAPPLDRGSLRTQAALDWLRKQPPLPEVKALLGYALVPQAPREARKLLAEGAFPFARALLGEEASLARAYAEAPLEGPIRAALGLGQDPWGEREPGPSVRTLYLALLRAEWARFLEDPLRRAPRLALPVAPGARPWVLLLFLLLLAYHLLAFLLPRRRGQVAPAWALLVRLLVPGSLGFSGGLGLALLLLFAFGLLRALQGQGVGLILLAYGLHLRSLL
;
A
#
# COMPACT_ATOMS: atom_id res chain seq x y z
N LYS A 1 -58.48 11.69 -31.23
CA LYS A 1 -58.81 12.19 -32.59
C LYS A 1 -58.97 13.70 -32.50
N GLY A 2 -58.05 14.46 -33.08
CA GLY A 2 -58.11 15.92 -33.10
C GLY A 2 -57.62 16.43 -34.44
N THR A 3 -58.20 17.51 -34.94
CA THR A 3 -57.77 18.19 -36.17
C THR A 3 -56.88 19.36 -35.77
N GLN A 4 -55.66 19.41 -36.30
CA GLN A 4 -54.72 20.52 -36.09
C GLN A 4 -54.55 21.28 -37.41
N ALA A 5 -54.75 22.60 -37.37
CA ALA A 5 -54.51 23.48 -38.50
C ALA A 5 -53.15 24.16 -38.31
N LEU A 6 -52.31 24.14 -39.35
CA LEU A 6 -51.01 24.80 -39.37
C LEU A 6 -50.98 25.72 -40.59
N GLU A 7 -50.70 27.00 -40.38
CA GLU A 7 -50.55 27.96 -41.47
C GLU A 7 -49.17 27.82 -42.11
N VAL A 8 -49.13 27.85 -43.45
CA VAL A 8 -47.89 27.72 -44.23
C VAL A 8 -47.77 28.89 -45.19
N GLU A 9 -46.61 29.54 -45.19
CA GLU A 9 -46.26 30.54 -46.19
C GLU A 9 -45.50 29.87 -47.34
N SER A 10 -45.96 30.08 -48.58
CA SER A 10 -45.23 29.58 -49.76
C SER A 10 -44.11 30.56 -50.15
N ARG A 11 -42.91 30.04 -50.39
CA ARG A 11 -41.80 30.80 -51.00
C ARG A 11 -41.39 30.12 -52.30
N GLY A 12 -41.45 30.84 -53.42
CA GLY A 12 -41.02 30.32 -54.73
C GLY A 12 -41.86 29.14 -55.26
N GLY A 13 -43.17 29.11 -54.96
CA GLY A 13 -44.08 28.06 -55.46
C GLY A 13 -44.10 26.76 -54.63
N GLY A 14 -43.44 26.73 -53.46
CA GLY A 14 -43.47 25.59 -52.55
C GLY A 14 -43.39 26.01 -51.08
N PHE A 15 -43.59 25.03 -50.18
CA PHE A 15 -43.40 25.20 -48.74
C PHE A 15 -42.77 23.92 -48.16
N ARG A 16 -42.09 24.04 -47.02
CA ARG A 16 -41.65 22.92 -46.18
C ARG A 16 -42.07 23.20 -44.75
N LEU A 17 -42.81 22.27 -44.15
CA LEU A 17 -43.25 22.35 -42.76
C LEU A 17 -42.83 21.08 -42.02
N PRO A 18 -41.98 21.16 -40.99
CA PRO A 18 -41.69 20.01 -40.13
C PRO A 18 -42.91 19.72 -39.25
N PHE A 19 -43.31 18.44 -39.17
CA PHE A 19 -44.42 17.98 -38.35
C PHE A 19 -44.03 16.72 -37.58
N THR A 20 -44.23 16.71 -36.26
CA THR A 20 -43.98 15.55 -35.39
C THR A 20 -45.31 15.05 -34.81
N PRO A 21 -45.74 13.82 -35.14
CA PRO A 21 -46.99 13.23 -34.62
C PRO A 21 -47.01 13.15 -33.09
N ALA A 22 -48.11 13.57 -32.45
CA ALA A 22 -48.25 13.56 -30.99
C ALA A 22 -48.62 12.19 -30.40
N ALA A 23 -49.13 11.28 -31.23
CA ALA A 23 -49.55 9.93 -30.83
C ALA A 23 -49.42 8.95 -32.02
N PRO A 24 -49.28 7.64 -31.79
CA PRO A 24 -49.37 6.66 -32.86
C PRO A 24 -50.75 6.61 -33.51
N GLY A 25 -50.78 6.32 -34.81
CA GLY A 25 -52.00 6.16 -35.59
C GLY A 25 -51.85 6.68 -37.02
N GLU A 26 -52.92 6.54 -37.80
CA GLU A 26 -52.98 7.09 -39.16
C GLU A 26 -53.25 8.60 -39.11
N TYR A 27 -52.37 9.38 -39.73
CA TYR A 27 -52.50 10.83 -39.91
C TYR A 27 -52.92 11.13 -41.35
N ARG A 28 -53.94 11.96 -41.49
CA ARG A 28 -54.41 12.49 -42.77
C ARG A 28 -54.00 13.95 -42.85
N VAL A 29 -53.11 14.27 -43.77
CA VAL A 29 -52.70 15.64 -44.08
C VAL A 29 -53.58 16.13 -45.21
N ARG A 30 -54.31 17.22 -44.99
CA ARG A 30 -55.13 17.87 -46.01
C ARG A 30 -54.59 19.26 -46.27
N LEU A 31 -54.08 19.49 -47.47
CA LEU A 31 -53.69 20.80 -47.96
C LEU A 31 -54.88 21.41 -48.72
N ALA A 32 -55.42 22.52 -48.20
CA ALA A 32 -56.47 23.26 -48.88
C ALA A 32 -55.84 24.24 -49.88
N LEU A 33 -56.07 24.02 -51.19
CA LEU A 33 -55.69 24.95 -52.26
C LEU A 33 -56.95 25.58 -52.87
N PRO A 34 -56.85 26.75 -53.52
CA PRO A 34 -57.98 27.40 -54.20
C PRO A 34 -58.62 26.52 -55.28
N SER A 35 -57.85 25.61 -55.89
CA SER A 35 -58.29 24.68 -56.95
C SER A 35 -58.82 23.33 -56.43
N GLY A 36 -58.79 23.09 -55.12
CA GLY A 36 -59.22 21.83 -54.50
C GLY A 36 -58.34 21.41 -53.32
N ALA A 37 -58.78 20.41 -52.56
CA ALA A 37 -57.98 19.87 -51.46
C ALA A 37 -57.14 18.68 -51.94
N VAL A 38 -55.85 18.69 -51.62
CA VAL A 38 -54.96 17.53 -51.80
C VAL A 38 -54.78 16.85 -50.46
N GLU A 39 -54.88 15.53 -50.45
CA GLU A 39 -54.76 14.74 -49.24
C GLU A 39 -53.66 13.70 -49.34
N GLY A 40 -52.83 13.65 -48.31
CA GLY A 40 -51.87 12.58 -48.06
C GLY A 40 -52.24 11.82 -46.81
N ARG A 41 -51.87 10.55 -46.75
CA ARG A 41 -51.98 9.74 -45.52
C ARG A 41 -50.63 9.16 -45.19
N PHE A 42 -50.30 9.14 -43.91
CA PHE A 42 -49.15 8.42 -43.40
C PHE A 42 -49.48 7.85 -42.02
N THR A 43 -48.85 6.73 -41.68
CA THR A 43 -49.05 6.09 -40.37
C THR A 43 -47.90 6.44 -39.45
N ALA A 44 -48.19 7.11 -38.34
CA ALA A 44 -47.24 7.28 -37.25
C ALA A 44 -47.25 6.00 -36.40
N LEU A 45 -46.11 5.31 -36.34
CA LEU A 45 -45.97 4.12 -35.51
C LEU A 45 -45.86 4.49 -34.03
N ALA A 46 -46.18 3.55 -33.14
CA ALA A 46 -45.89 3.73 -31.70
C ALA A 46 -44.40 4.00 -31.53
N PRO A 47 -44.00 4.91 -30.61
CA PRO A 47 -42.60 5.08 -30.29
C PRO A 47 -42.05 3.70 -29.93
N GLN A 48 -41.15 3.20 -30.78
CA GLN A 48 -40.59 1.87 -30.60
C GLN A 48 -39.80 1.91 -29.29
N ALA A 49 -40.22 1.08 -28.34
CA ALA A 49 -39.49 0.96 -27.09
C ALA A 49 -38.04 0.57 -27.41
N PRO A 50 -37.05 1.22 -26.79
CA PRO A 50 -35.66 0.83 -26.96
C PRO A 50 -35.48 -0.65 -26.68
N GLU A 51 -34.85 -1.36 -27.59
CA GLU A 51 -34.66 -2.81 -27.50
C GLU A 51 -33.20 -3.13 -27.74
N LEU A 52 -32.62 -3.92 -26.85
CA LEU A 52 -31.25 -4.39 -26.98
C LEU A 52 -31.23 -5.65 -27.85
N THR A 53 -30.60 -5.58 -29.02
CA THR A 53 -30.44 -6.68 -29.98
C THR A 53 -28.97 -7.13 -30.05
N PRO A 54 -28.66 -8.28 -30.67
CA PRO A 54 -27.27 -8.73 -30.85
C PRO A 54 -26.38 -7.75 -31.61
N GLU A 55 -26.96 -6.93 -32.49
CA GLU A 55 -26.26 -5.92 -33.29
C GLU A 55 -26.07 -4.59 -32.55
N GLY A 56 -26.85 -4.32 -31.50
CA GLY A 56 -26.77 -3.09 -30.74
C GLY A 56 -28.08 -2.66 -30.06
N LEU A 57 -28.16 -1.38 -29.69
CA LEU A 57 -29.36 -0.80 -29.09
C LEU A 57 -30.23 -0.20 -30.19
N ARG A 58 -31.41 -0.78 -30.42
CA ARG A 58 -32.42 -0.27 -31.35
C ARG A 58 -33.17 0.89 -30.70
N LEU A 59 -33.16 2.04 -31.34
CA LEU A 59 -33.74 3.31 -30.89
C LEU A 59 -34.75 3.84 -31.92
N PRO A 60 -35.62 4.80 -31.56
CA PRO A 60 -36.62 5.34 -32.48
C PRO A 60 -36.05 5.93 -33.79
N TRP A 61 -34.83 6.44 -33.76
CA TRP A 61 -34.15 7.02 -34.92
C TRP A 61 -33.22 6.06 -35.67
N GLY A 62 -32.94 4.86 -35.15
CA GLY A 62 -32.03 3.91 -35.78
C GLY A 62 -31.36 2.94 -34.81
N LEU A 63 -30.35 2.21 -35.30
CA LEU A 63 -29.54 1.28 -34.51
C LEU A 63 -28.27 1.98 -34.01
N LEU A 64 -28.04 1.96 -32.69
CA LEU A 64 -26.74 2.29 -32.10
C LEU A 64 -25.91 0.99 -32.02
N PRO A 65 -24.87 0.83 -32.86
CA PRO A 65 -24.09 -0.40 -32.88
C PRO A 65 -23.34 -0.59 -31.56
N LEU A 66 -23.45 -1.78 -30.96
CA LEU A 66 -22.71 -2.15 -29.77
C LEU A 66 -21.85 -3.39 -30.06
N PRO A 67 -20.60 -3.46 -29.56
CA PRO A 67 -19.80 -4.66 -29.68
C PRO A 67 -20.47 -5.86 -28.98
N PRO A 68 -20.16 -7.10 -29.40
CA PRO A 68 -20.74 -8.29 -28.80
C PRO A 68 -20.39 -8.41 -27.32
N GLY A 69 -21.38 -8.77 -26.50
CA GLY A 69 -21.19 -8.89 -25.07
C GLY A 69 -22.50 -8.99 -24.28
N ALA A 70 -22.36 -9.31 -22.99
CA ALA A 70 -23.48 -9.34 -22.05
C ALA A 70 -23.82 -7.92 -21.59
N TRP A 71 -24.58 -7.19 -22.42
CA TRP A 71 -25.10 -5.87 -22.11
C TRP A 71 -26.27 -5.96 -21.12
N LEU A 72 -26.26 -5.06 -20.14
CA LEU A 72 -27.33 -4.84 -19.17
C LEU A 72 -28.25 -3.72 -19.68
N GLY A 73 -29.56 -3.85 -19.45
CA GLY A 73 -30.57 -2.89 -19.88
C GLY A 73 -31.43 -3.40 -21.04
N PRO A 74 -32.10 -2.51 -21.79
CA PRO A 74 -32.05 -1.06 -21.69
C PRO A 74 -32.87 -0.53 -20.50
N LEU A 75 -32.29 0.38 -19.72
CA LEU A 75 -33.05 1.20 -18.76
C LEU A 75 -33.50 2.47 -19.49
N VAL A 76 -34.80 2.75 -19.50
CA VAL A 76 -35.37 3.94 -20.16
C VAL A 76 -35.85 4.92 -19.11
N GLU A 77 -35.36 6.15 -19.16
CA GLU A 77 -35.73 7.22 -18.23
C GLU A 77 -35.87 8.56 -18.94
N GLY A 78 -37.13 9.01 -19.07
CA GLY A 78 -37.48 10.19 -19.87
C GLY A 78 -37.12 9.98 -21.34
N GLU A 79 -36.33 10.89 -21.90
CA GLU A 79 -35.87 10.85 -23.30
C GLU A 79 -34.52 10.13 -23.48
N ARG A 80 -34.11 9.30 -22.52
CA ARG A 80 -32.80 8.66 -22.51
C ARG A 80 -32.92 7.15 -22.32
N ALA A 81 -32.05 6.41 -22.99
CA ALA A 81 -31.87 4.97 -22.79
C ALA A 81 -30.42 4.69 -22.34
N PHE A 82 -30.28 3.81 -21.36
CA PHE A 82 -29.00 3.42 -20.78
C PHE A 82 -28.78 1.93 -20.96
N VAL A 83 -27.59 1.58 -21.43
CA VAL A 83 -27.09 0.19 -21.47
C VAL A 83 -25.71 0.14 -20.86
N ALA A 84 -25.34 -0.97 -20.23
CA ALA A 84 -24.07 -1.09 -19.54
C ALA A 84 -23.36 -2.42 -19.85
N GLN A 85 -22.03 -2.39 -19.94
CA GLN A 85 -21.19 -3.58 -20.02
C GLN A 85 -19.89 -3.34 -19.26
N GLY A 86 -19.59 -4.22 -18.29
CA GLY A 86 -18.37 -4.12 -17.50
C GLY A 86 -18.27 -2.81 -16.73
N LEU A 87 -17.31 -1.95 -17.09
CA LEU A 87 -17.08 -0.63 -16.49
C LEU A 87 -17.74 0.53 -17.26
N LEU A 88 -18.38 0.26 -18.40
CA LEU A 88 -18.89 1.30 -19.29
C LEU A 88 -20.43 1.32 -19.29
N VAL A 89 -21.00 2.51 -19.11
CA VAL A 89 -22.42 2.78 -19.34
C VAL A 89 -22.55 3.72 -20.54
N VAL A 90 -23.38 3.34 -21.49
CA VAL A 90 -23.71 4.13 -22.68
C VAL A 90 -25.09 4.74 -22.50
N GLU A 91 -25.16 6.06 -22.53
CA GLU A 91 -26.39 6.85 -22.52
C GLU A 91 -26.69 7.29 -23.96
N ALA A 92 -27.83 6.87 -24.50
CA ALA A 92 -28.31 7.27 -25.82
C ALA A 92 -29.56 8.15 -25.70
N SER A 93 -29.66 9.18 -26.54
CA SER A 93 -30.88 9.98 -26.64
C SER A 93 -31.94 9.24 -27.46
N LEU A 94 -33.21 9.34 -27.06
CA LEU A 94 -34.34 8.86 -27.85
C LEU A 94 -34.75 9.83 -28.96
N THR A 95 -34.35 11.11 -28.87
CA THR A 95 -34.80 12.18 -29.76
C THR A 95 -33.84 12.48 -30.91
N GLY A 96 -32.59 12.00 -30.84
CA GLY A 96 -31.62 12.22 -31.91
C GLY A 96 -30.37 11.33 -31.79
N PRO A 97 -29.58 11.24 -32.87
CA PRO A 97 -28.37 10.42 -32.90
C PRO A 97 -27.30 10.97 -31.96
N GLY A 98 -26.71 10.09 -31.16
CA GLY A 98 -25.61 10.41 -30.26
C GLY A 98 -25.58 9.54 -29.01
N ALA A 99 -24.39 9.36 -28.45
CA ALA A 99 -24.16 8.62 -27.22
C ALA A 99 -23.21 9.36 -26.28
N ARG A 100 -23.47 9.29 -24.98
CA ARG A 100 -22.58 9.70 -23.90
C ARG A 100 -22.08 8.46 -23.18
N PHE A 101 -20.88 8.56 -22.62
CA PHE A 101 -20.19 7.42 -22.04
C PHE A 101 -19.82 7.74 -20.60
N HIS A 102 -20.23 6.87 -19.69
CA HIS A 102 -19.96 7.01 -18.25
C HIS A 102 -19.16 5.81 -17.80
N PHE A 103 -18.01 6.07 -17.18
CA PHE A 103 -17.09 5.04 -16.72
C PHE A 103 -17.24 4.82 -15.22
N ALA A 104 -17.67 3.62 -14.84
CA ALA A 104 -17.86 3.23 -13.46
C ALA A 104 -16.50 2.88 -12.79
N PRO A 105 -16.31 3.23 -11.50
CA PRO A 105 -15.10 2.86 -10.76
C PRO A 105 -15.02 1.35 -10.41
N ARG A 106 -16.12 0.62 -10.60
CA ARG A 106 -16.26 -0.84 -10.39
C ARG A 106 -17.23 -1.40 -11.43
N LYS A 107 -17.24 -2.73 -11.61
CA LYS A 107 -18.15 -3.43 -12.52
C LYS A 107 -19.61 -3.10 -12.23
N VAL A 108 -20.35 -2.71 -13.27
CA VAL A 108 -21.80 -2.50 -13.23
C VAL A 108 -22.51 -3.85 -13.25
N VAL A 109 -23.41 -4.06 -12.29
CA VAL A 109 -24.18 -5.30 -12.10
C VAL A 109 -25.64 -5.11 -12.52
N ALA A 110 -26.21 -3.91 -12.30
CA ALA A 110 -27.54 -3.57 -12.75
C ALA A 110 -27.71 -2.06 -12.96
N LEU A 111 -28.69 -1.67 -13.77
CA LEU A 111 -29.16 -0.30 -13.94
C LEU A 111 -30.49 -0.13 -13.20
N ARG A 112 -30.67 0.98 -12.49
CA ARG A 112 -31.85 1.27 -11.66
C ARG A 112 -32.49 2.60 -12.05
N PRO A 113 -33.83 2.74 -11.94
CA PRO A 113 -34.50 4.02 -12.12
C PRO A 113 -33.93 5.07 -11.16
N GLY A 114 -33.60 6.29 -11.61
CA GLY A 114 -32.99 7.28 -10.74
C GLY A 114 -32.00 8.27 -11.37
N PRO A 115 -31.56 8.13 -12.62
CA PRO A 115 -30.81 7.01 -13.21
C PRO A 115 -29.57 6.64 -12.37
N GLU A 116 -29.54 5.41 -11.86
CA GLU A 116 -28.47 4.91 -10.98
C GLU A 116 -27.90 3.58 -11.51
N ALA A 117 -26.66 3.27 -11.15
CA ALA A 117 -26.06 1.97 -11.41
C ALA A 117 -25.72 1.28 -10.08
N LEU A 118 -26.12 0.02 -9.97
CA LEU A 118 -25.65 -0.89 -8.94
C LEU A 118 -24.30 -1.47 -9.39
N LEU A 119 -23.26 -1.20 -8.62
CA LEU A 119 -21.92 -1.70 -8.84
C LEU A 119 -21.64 -2.92 -7.96
N ALA A 120 -20.62 -3.69 -8.32
CA ALA A 120 -20.17 -4.84 -7.53
C ALA A 120 -19.82 -4.44 -6.08
N GLY A 121 -20.31 -5.22 -5.12
CA GLY A 121 -20.22 -4.93 -3.69
C GLY A 121 -21.32 -3.99 -3.18
N ASP A 122 -22.51 -4.03 -3.79
CA ASP A 122 -23.75 -3.35 -3.38
C ASP A 122 -23.68 -1.81 -3.31
N LEU A 123 -22.69 -1.22 -3.99
CA LEU A 123 -22.55 0.23 -4.08
C LEU A 123 -23.47 0.78 -5.17
N VAL A 124 -24.34 1.71 -4.81
CA VAL A 124 -25.24 2.39 -5.76
C VAL A 124 -24.70 3.79 -6.02
N LEU A 125 -24.48 4.13 -7.28
CA LEU A 125 -24.03 5.46 -7.70
C LEU A 125 -24.95 6.07 -8.75
N PRO A 126 -25.20 7.39 -8.69
CA PRO A 126 -25.95 8.10 -9.73
C PRO A 126 -25.15 8.19 -11.03
N LEU A 127 -25.85 8.37 -12.15
CA LEU A 127 -25.28 8.71 -13.45
C LEU A 127 -25.43 10.22 -13.73
N PRO A 128 -24.36 10.95 -14.13
CA PRO A 128 -22.97 10.50 -14.29
C PRO A 128 -22.29 10.16 -12.96
N PHE A 129 -21.32 9.25 -13.02
CA PHE A 129 -20.61 8.78 -11.83
C PHE A 129 -19.79 9.89 -11.16
N PRO A 130 -19.79 9.97 -9.82
CA PRO A 130 -18.87 10.84 -9.10
C PRO A 130 -17.40 10.43 -9.35
N PRO A 131 -16.43 11.35 -9.20
CA PRO A 131 -15.01 11.08 -9.43
C PRO A 131 -14.39 10.26 -8.28
N LEU A 132 -14.83 9.03 -8.12
CA LEU A 132 -14.29 8.08 -7.15
C LEU A 132 -13.09 7.33 -7.71
N PRO A 133 -12.07 6.99 -6.90
CA PRO A 133 -10.97 6.14 -7.34
C PRO A 133 -11.45 4.79 -7.87
N PHE A 134 -10.65 4.20 -8.76
CA PHE A 134 -10.92 2.87 -9.30
C PHE A 134 -10.76 1.78 -8.24
N GLU A 135 -11.76 0.93 -8.12
CA GLU A 135 -11.81 -0.21 -7.19
C GLU A 135 -12.15 -1.53 -7.90
N GLY A 136 -12.16 -1.55 -9.23
CA GLY A 136 -12.32 -2.76 -10.03
C GLY A 136 -11.08 -3.66 -10.05
N THR A 137 -11.17 -4.73 -10.84
CA THR A 137 -10.09 -5.73 -11.03
C THR A 137 -9.43 -5.61 -12.41
N GLU A 138 -8.36 -6.39 -12.63
CA GLU A 138 -7.69 -6.44 -13.94
C GLU A 138 -8.60 -7.05 -15.02
N GLU A 139 -9.46 -8.01 -14.67
CA GLU A 139 -10.46 -8.57 -15.57
C GLU A 139 -11.43 -7.49 -16.07
N ASP A 140 -11.82 -6.57 -15.19
CA ASP A 140 -12.68 -5.44 -15.56
C ASP A 140 -12.00 -4.52 -16.59
N LEU A 141 -10.69 -4.28 -16.44
CA LEU A 141 -9.89 -3.49 -17.38
C LEU A 141 -9.70 -4.21 -18.72
N ARG A 142 -9.47 -5.53 -18.71
CA ARG A 142 -9.41 -6.34 -19.93
C ARG A 142 -10.73 -6.31 -20.71
N GLY A 143 -11.86 -6.34 -19.99
CA GLY A 143 -13.19 -6.21 -20.60
C GLY A 143 -13.47 -4.82 -21.19
N LEU A 144 -12.80 -3.77 -20.69
CA LEU A 144 -13.00 -2.40 -21.15
C LEU A 144 -12.32 -2.11 -22.49
N ARG A 145 -11.15 -2.71 -22.76
CA ARG A 145 -10.38 -2.49 -24.00
C ARG A 145 -11.20 -2.64 -25.29
N PRO A 146 -11.89 -3.78 -25.55
CA PRO A 146 -12.66 -3.93 -26.78
C PRO A 146 -13.79 -2.91 -26.91
N LEU A 147 -14.35 -2.43 -25.79
CA LEU A 147 -15.36 -1.38 -25.80
C LEU A 147 -14.79 -0.03 -26.21
N LEU A 148 -13.59 0.32 -25.72
CA LEU A 148 -12.89 1.54 -26.12
C LEU A 148 -12.54 1.54 -27.62
N GLU A 149 -12.06 0.41 -28.13
CA GLU A 149 -11.68 0.24 -29.54
C GLU A 149 -12.89 0.31 -30.49
N ALA A 150 -14.01 -0.31 -30.11
CA ALA A 150 -15.23 -0.36 -30.92
C ALA A 150 -16.05 0.94 -30.87
N LEU A 151 -16.28 1.49 -29.68
CA LEU A 151 -17.19 2.63 -29.48
C LEU A 151 -16.49 4.00 -29.57
N ARG A 152 -15.15 4.02 -29.42
CA ARG A 152 -14.31 5.23 -29.51
C ARG A 152 -14.87 6.42 -28.72
N PRO A 153 -15.10 6.27 -27.40
CA PRO A 153 -15.66 7.34 -26.59
C PRO A 153 -14.77 8.60 -26.64
N PRO A 154 -15.35 9.81 -26.64
CA PRO A 154 -14.57 11.04 -26.67
C PRO A 154 -13.70 11.16 -25.41
N LYS A 155 -12.46 11.61 -25.58
CA LYS A 155 -11.52 11.94 -24.50
C LYS A 155 -11.86 13.32 -23.89
N PRO A 156 -11.45 13.61 -22.63
CA PRO A 156 -10.63 12.79 -21.72
C PRO A 156 -11.42 11.66 -21.04
N TRP A 157 -10.71 10.60 -20.66
CA TRP A 157 -11.26 9.44 -19.94
C TRP A 157 -10.80 9.44 -18.49
N PRO A 158 -11.41 8.64 -17.60
CA PRO A 158 -10.79 8.39 -16.31
C PRO A 158 -9.46 7.66 -16.46
N TYR A 159 -8.56 7.85 -15.50
CA TYR A 159 -7.19 7.36 -15.53
C TYR A 159 -7.10 5.85 -15.79
N PHE A 160 -8.03 5.08 -15.22
CA PHE A 160 -8.04 3.61 -15.32
C PHE A 160 -8.45 3.11 -16.71
N ALA A 161 -9.17 3.91 -17.50
CA ALA A 161 -9.48 3.55 -18.88
C ALA A 161 -8.22 3.53 -19.76
N TYR A 162 -7.25 4.41 -19.48
CA TYR A 162 -5.96 4.39 -20.20
C TYR A 162 -5.14 3.13 -19.91
N TRP A 163 -5.32 2.49 -18.75
CA TRP A 163 -4.67 1.19 -18.46
C TRP A 163 -5.24 0.03 -19.28
N ALA A 164 -6.43 0.16 -19.86
CA ALA A 164 -6.96 -0.86 -20.76
C ALA A 164 -6.23 -0.87 -22.12
N LEU A 165 -5.53 0.21 -22.46
CA LEU A 165 -4.72 0.32 -23.68
C LEU A 165 -3.30 -0.24 -23.46
N GLU A 166 -2.62 -0.51 -24.57
CA GLU A 166 -1.18 -0.81 -24.55
C GLU A 166 -0.38 0.43 -24.14
N PRO A 167 0.49 0.37 -23.11
CA PRO A 167 1.24 1.53 -22.63
C PRO A 167 2.10 2.22 -23.70
N GLY A 168 2.61 1.45 -24.67
CA GLY A 168 3.39 1.97 -25.80
C GLY A 168 2.59 2.85 -26.76
N ALA A 169 1.27 2.75 -26.76
CA ALA A 169 0.37 3.53 -27.62
C ALA A 169 -0.07 4.87 -27.00
N LEU A 170 0.24 5.11 -25.72
CA LEU A 170 -0.18 6.32 -25.00
C LEU A 170 0.67 7.54 -25.40
N GLY A 171 -0.01 8.63 -25.76
CA GLY A 171 0.61 9.91 -26.10
C GLY A 171 0.78 10.84 -24.89
N GLU A 172 1.39 12.00 -25.12
CA GLU A 172 1.58 13.01 -24.06
C GLU A 172 0.24 13.57 -23.52
N GLU A 173 -0.72 13.80 -24.42
CA GLU A 173 -2.08 14.23 -24.03
C GLU A 173 -2.78 13.20 -23.16
N ASP A 174 -2.57 11.91 -23.44
CA ASP A 174 -3.11 10.81 -22.64
C ASP A 174 -2.52 10.78 -21.24
N PHE A 175 -1.19 10.93 -21.12
CA PHE A 175 -0.53 11.00 -19.81
C PHE A 175 -0.96 12.24 -19.01
N ARG A 176 -1.21 13.37 -19.68
CA ARG A 176 -1.72 14.59 -19.04
C ARG A 176 -3.14 14.39 -18.52
N ALA A 177 -4.03 13.82 -19.32
CA ALA A 177 -5.40 13.50 -18.91
C ALA A 177 -5.43 12.46 -17.79
N TYR A 178 -4.62 11.41 -17.89
CA TYR A 178 -4.39 10.40 -16.86
C TYR A 178 -4.01 11.03 -15.52
N GLY A 179 -3.02 11.92 -15.52
CA GLY A 179 -2.55 12.60 -14.32
C GLY A 179 -3.58 13.55 -13.70
N GLN A 180 -4.29 14.31 -14.52
CA GLN A 180 -5.34 15.22 -14.06
C GLN A 180 -6.51 14.46 -13.42
N ASP A 181 -6.97 13.37 -14.03
CA ASP A 181 -8.06 12.57 -13.46
C ASP A 181 -7.63 11.83 -12.18
N LEU A 182 -6.39 11.34 -12.07
CA LEU A 182 -5.85 10.82 -10.82
C LEU A 182 -5.97 11.83 -9.68
N LEU A 183 -5.48 13.06 -9.90
CA LEU A 183 -5.53 14.13 -8.90
C LEU A 183 -6.98 14.50 -8.54
N ALA A 184 -7.88 14.59 -9.54
CA ALA A 184 -9.30 14.87 -9.32
C ALA A 184 -9.99 13.81 -8.44
N ARG A 185 -9.54 12.55 -8.51
CA ARG A 185 -10.02 11.44 -7.69
C ARG A 185 -9.30 11.31 -6.34
N GLY A 186 -8.42 12.26 -6.01
CA GLY A 186 -7.71 12.28 -4.73
C GLY A 186 -6.59 11.24 -4.63
N HIS A 187 -5.97 10.88 -5.75
CA HIS A 187 -4.70 10.14 -5.77
C HIS A 187 -3.56 11.00 -5.19
N ARG A 188 -2.61 10.33 -4.53
CA ARG A 188 -1.40 10.96 -3.99
C ARG A 188 -0.13 10.26 -4.47
N PRO A 189 0.88 11.02 -4.93
CA PRO A 189 2.18 10.43 -5.27
C PRO A 189 2.89 9.83 -4.05
N GLU A 190 2.60 10.30 -2.83
CA GLU A 190 3.20 9.78 -1.59
C GLU A 190 2.57 8.48 -1.09
N LEU A 191 1.55 7.95 -1.76
CA LEU A 191 0.87 6.70 -1.41
C LEU A 191 1.23 5.58 -2.38
N PHE A 192 1.22 4.35 -1.87
CA PHE A 192 1.59 3.16 -2.65
C PHE A 192 0.51 2.81 -3.67
N PHE A 193 0.94 2.51 -4.88
CA PHE A 193 0.10 2.19 -6.02
C PHE A 193 0.47 0.81 -6.59
N GLY A 194 -0.22 -0.22 -6.11
CA GLY A 194 0.03 -1.63 -6.43
C GLY A 194 -0.78 -2.17 -7.61
N GLN A 195 -1.61 -1.37 -8.26
CA GLN A 195 -2.49 -1.86 -9.32
C GLN A 195 -1.72 -2.24 -10.59
N GLU A 196 -2.23 -3.27 -11.27
CA GLU A 196 -1.60 -3.89 -12.43
C GLU A 196 -1.32 -2.92 -13.58
N GLY A 197 -2.21 -1.95 -13.82
CA GLY A 197 -2.00 -0.93 -14.86
C GLY A 197 -0.72 -0.12 -14.69
N VAL A 198 -0.33 0.20 -13.45
CA VAL A 198 0.94 0.90 -13.16
C VAL A 198 2.13 -0.03 -13.36
N ARG A 199 2.02 -1.29 -12.94
CA ARG A 199 3.06 -2.30 -13.17
C ARG A 199 3.32 -2.51 -14.65
N ARG A 200 2.26 -2.66 -15.46
CA ARG A 200 2.36 -2.80 -16.92
C ARG A 200 3.03 -1.60 -17.58
N MET A 201 2.76 -0.38 -17.13
CA MET A 201 3.48 0.81 -17.63
C MET A 201 4.98 0.76 -17.32
N ALA A 202 5.38 0.31 -16.12
CA ALA A 202 6.78 0.17 -15.73
C ALA A 202 7.49 -0.94 -16.53
N GLU A 203 6.84 -2.08 -16.73
CA GLU A 203 7.34 -3.18 -17.55
C GLU A 203 7.48 -2.78 -19.03
N ALA A 204 6.49 -2.07 -19.57
CA ALA A 204 6.55 -1.54 -20.94
C ALA A 204 7.68 -0.52 -21.10
N ALA A 205 7.93 0.33 -20.10
CA ALA A 205 9.06 1.26 -20.13
C ALA A 205 10.41 0.55 -20.17
N ARG A 206 10.54 -0.62 -19.51
CA ARG A 206 11.74 -1.46 -19.61
C ARG A 206 11.89 -2.10 -20.99
N ALA A 207 10.82 -2.71 -21.50
CA ALA A 207 10.83 -3.37 -22.80
C ALA A 207 11.17 -2.38 -23.95
N LEU A 208 10.55 -1.19 -23.93
CA LEU A 208 10.75 -0.16 -24.94
C LEU A 208 12.11 0.55 -24.82
N ALA A 209 12.91 0.28 -23.79
CA ALA A 209 14.13 1.03 -23.53
C ALA A 209 15.14 0.98 -24.69
N GLN A 210 15.21 -0.16 -25.39
CA GLN A 210 16.09 -0.37 -26.53
C GLN A 210 15.37 -0.09 -27.86
N GLU A 211 14.11 -0.53 -27.98
CA GLU A 211 13.34 -0.43 -29.24
C GLU A 211 12.82 0.99 -29.51
N ASN A 212 12.36 1.69 -28.48
CA ASN A 212 11.80 3.03 -28.57
C ASN A 212 12.14 3.85 -27.31
N PRO A 213 13.38 4.36 -27.20
CA PRO A 213 13.86 5.05 -25.99
C PRO A 213 13.05 6.31 -25.66
N ALA A 214 12.48 6.98 -26.67
CA ALA A 214 11.64 8.16 -26.47
C ALA A 214 10.33 7.81 -25.75
N GLN A 215 9.66 6.73 -26.16
CA GLN A 215 8.43 6.28 -25.49
C GLN A 215 8.73 5.71 -24.09
N ALA A 216 9.84 4.98 -23.94
CA ALA A 216 10.30 4.50 -22.63
C ALA A 216 10.53 5.65 -21.64
N LEU A 217 11.13 6.75 -22.10
CA LEU A 217 11.31 7.95 -21.28
C LEU A 217 9.97 8.58 -20.90
N ARG A 218 9.05 8.77 -21.86
CA ARG A 218 7.72 9.34 -21.59
C ARG A 218 6.96 8.56 -20.53
N LEU A 219 6.99 7.22 -20.61
CA LEU A 219 6.40 6.35 -19.60
C LEU A 219 7.09 6.52 -18.23
N THR A 220 8.42 6.59 -18.22
CA THR A 220 9.21 6.80 -16.99
C THR A 220 8.86 8.13 -16.33
N GLU A 221 8.75 9.21 -17.10
CA GLU A 221 8.38 10.55 -16.62
C GLU A 221 6.92 10.59 -16.15
N ALA A 222 6.00 9.95 -16.86
CA ALA A 222 4.59 9.85 -16.45
C ALA A 222 4.44 9.08 -15.13
N LEU A 223 5.14 7.94 -14.99
CA LEU A 223 5.21 7.18 -13.74
C LEU A 223 5.78 8.04 -12.62
N LEU A 224 6.91 8.70 -12.85
CA LEU A 224 7.53 9.54 -11.83
C LEU A 224 6.61 10.69 -11.38
N ARG A 225 5.93 11.34 -12.33
CA ARG A 225 5.09 12.50 -12.05
C ARG A 225 3.78 12.14 -11.37
N TYR A 226 3.15 11.04 -11.76
CA TYR A 226 1.78 10.74 -11.31
C TYR A 226 1.71 9.55 -10.36
N THR A 227 2.43 8.47 -10.61
CA THR A 227 2.37 7.25 -9.79
C THR A 227 3.77 6.73 -9.45
N PRO A 228 4.57 7.47 -8.65
CA PRO A 228 5.98 7.15 -8.43
C PRO A 228 6.23 6.04 -7.41
N LEU A 229 5.27 5.73 -6.55
CA LEU A 229 5.40 4.67 -5.56
C LEU A 229 4.58 3.46 -6.00
N PHE A 230 5.27 2.45 -6.54
CA PHE A 230 4.70 1.19 -7.02
C PHE A 230 5.67 0.03 -6.69
N PRO A 231 5.27 -1.24 -6.86
CA PRO A 231 6.15 -2.38 -6.57
C PRO A 231 7.51 -2.27 -7.28
N GLY A 232 8.59 -2.17 -6.50
CA GLY A 232 9.95 -2.06 -7.03
C GLY A 232 10.32 -0.69 -7.64
N SER A 233 9.57 0.37 -7.36
CA SER A 233 9.77 1.68 -8.02
C SER A 233 11.16 2.28 -7.82
N LEU A 234 11.76 2.17 -6.63
CA LEU A 234 13.12 2.69 -6.40
C LEU A 234 14.16 2.01 -7.30
N ALA A 235 14.11 0.67 -7.38
CA ALA A 235 15.02 -0.09 -8.24
C ALA A 235 14.76 0.23 -9.72
N PHE A 236 13.49 0.36 -10.11
CA PHE A 236 13.12 0.79 -11.46
C PHE A 236 13.73 2.15 -11.81
N PHE A 237 13.58 3.19 -10.99
CA PHE A 237 14.13 4.52 -11.32
C PHE A 237 15.66 4.55 -11.32
N GLN A 238 16.31 3.72 -10.50
CA GLN A 238 17.78 3.54 -10.54
C GLN A 238 18.22 2.89 -11.85
N GLU A 239 17.60 1.77 -12.22
CA GLU A 239 17.84 1.07 -13.50
C GLU A 239 17.61 2.01 -14.71
N ARG A 240 16.53 2.79 -14.70
CA ARG A 240 16.25 3.78 -15.76
C ARG A 240 17.29 4.89 -15.80
N ALA A 241 17.78 5.35 -14.65
CA ALA A 241 18.83 6.36 -14.59
C ALA A 241 20.15 5.85 -15.19
N GLU A 242 20.55 4.61 -14.87
CA GLU A 242 21.72 3.96 -15.45
C GLU A 242 21.59 3.81 -16.98
N ALA A 243 20.41 3.40 -17.46
CA ALA A 243 20.13 3.31 -18.89
C ALA A 243 20.23 4.68 -19.60
N LEU A 244 19.69 5.75 -18.99
CA LEU A 244 19.78 7.11 -19.55
C LEU A 244 21.21 7.65 -19.58
N GLU A 245 22.02 7.32 -18.56
CA GLU A 245 23.43 7.68 -18.51
C GLU A 245 24.22 6.98 -19.63
N ALA A 246 23.99 5.68 -19.82
CA ALA A 246 24.58 4.92 -20.93
C ALA A 246 24.16 5.45 -22.31
N GLN A 247 22.97 6.06 -22.42
CA GLN A 247 22.46 6.72 -23.62
C GLN A 247 22.97 8.16 -23.80
N GLY A 248 23.90 8.64 -22.96
CA GLY A 248 24.45 9.99 -23.05
C GLY A 248 23.52 11.10 -22.54
N ARG A 249 22.57 10.77 -21.64
CA ARG A 249 21.62 11.73 -21.02
C ARG A 249 21.85 11.89 -19.51
N PRO A 250 23.04 12.31 -19.05
CA PRO A 250 23.40 12.33 -17.64
C PRO A 250 22.53 13.28 -16.79
N ALA A 251 22.05 14.40 -17.37
CA ALA A 251 21.17 15.33 -16.65
C ALA A 251 19.82 14.70 -16.27
N GLN A 252 19.22 13.91 -17.17
CA GLN A 252 17.97 13.21 -16.89
C GLN A 252 18.19 12.05 -15.92
N ALA A 253 19.31 11.33 -16.07
CA ALA A 253 19.71 10.30 -15.11
C ALA A 253 19.86 10.89 -13.69
N LEU A 254 20.51 12.05 -13.56
CA LEU A 254 20.62 12.75 -12.28
C LEU A 254 19.24 13.12 -11.72
N ALA A 255 18.34 13.67 -12.54
CA ALA A 255 16.98 14.00 -12.10
C ALA A 255 16.21 12.78 -11.57
N LEU A 256 16.35 11.60 -12.20
CA LEU A 256 15.74 10.37 -11.70
C LEU A 256 16.37 9.90 -10.37
N ARG A 257 17.70 9.98 -10.24
CA ARG A 257 18.41 9.64 -9.00
C ARG A 257 17.96 10.55 -7.86
N GLU A 258 17.87 11.85 -8.11
CA GLU A 258 17.37 12.85 -7.17
C GLU A 258 15.94 12.52 -6.73
N ALA A 259 15.05 12.26 -7.70
CA ALA A 259 13.68 11.90 -7.40
C ALA A 259 13.60 10.61 -6.55
N ALA A 260 14.37 9.59 -6.87
CA ALA A 260 14.44 8.35 -6.07
C ALA A 260 14.88 8.61 -4.61
N ARG A 261 15.75 9.60 -4.36
CA ARG A 261 16.10 10.01 -2.98
C ARG A 261 14.91 10.61 -2.24
N TYR A 262 14.12 11.47 -2.90
CA TYR A 262 12.89 12.01 -2.33
C TYR A 262 11.86 10.90 -2.05
N LEU A 263 11.63 9.99 -3.00
CA LEU A 263 10.72 8.86 -2.83
C LEU A 263 11.10 7.97 -1.65
N ARG A 264 12.40 7.77 -1.40
CA ARG A 264 12.89 7.00 -0.25
C ARG A 264 12.47 7.61 1.09
N ALA A 265 12.33 8.93 1.18
CA ALA A 265 11.88 9.60 2.41
C ALA A 265 10.40 9.31 2.74
N TRP A 266 9.59 8.97 1.73
CA TRP A 266 8.19 8.60 1.88
C TRP A 266 7.98 7.12 2.21
N LEU A 267 8.98 6.27 1.98
CA LEU A 267 8.90 4.84 2.27
C LEU A 267 9.19 4.54 3.75
N PRO A 268 8.77 3.36 4.25
CA PRO A 268 9.13 2.91 5.59
C PRO A 268 10.67 2.77 5.73
N PRO A 269 11.22 2.90 6.95
CA PRO A 269 12.65 2.70 7.17
C PRO A 269 13.08 1.32 6.67
N ASP A 270 14.30 1.21 6.14
CA ASP A 270 14.81 -0.08 5.67
C ASP A 270 15.25 -0.94 6.85
N LEU A 271 14.43 -1.95 7.19
CA LEU A 271 14.73 -2.95 8.19
C LEU A 271 15.24 -4.27 7.57
N GLY A 272 15.67 -4.25 6.30
CA GLY A 272 16.26 -5.39 5.61
C GLY A 272 17.43 -6.05 6.36
N PRO A 273 18.34 -5.30 7.01
CA PRO A 273 19.41 -5.87 7.83
C PRO A 273 18.98 -6.47 9.17
N LEU A 274 17.73 -6.23 9.61
CA LEU A 274 17.25 -6.63 10.94
C LEU A 274 17.39 -8.15 11.18
N PRO A 275 16.99 -9.06 10.28
CA PRO A 275 17.15 -10.51 10.48
C PRO A 275 18.59 -10.93 10.74
N GLU A 276 19.55 -10.44 9.94
CA GLU A 276 20.97 -10.75 10.11
C GLU A 276 21.45 -10.26 11.48
N GLY A 277 21.05 -9.05 11.88
CA GLY A 277 21.30 -8.50 13.21
C GLY A 277 20.71 -9.34 14.35
N LEU A 278 19.48 -9.84 14.20
CA LEU A 278 18.83 -10.71 15.20
C LEU A 278 19.51 -12.07 15.32
N TYR A 279 19.96 -12.67 14.21
CA TYR A 279 20.72 -13.91 14.25
C TYR A 279 22.09 -13.72 14.90
N ALA A 280 22.80 -12.63 14.58
CA ALA A 280 24.06 -12.29 15.23
C ALA A 280 23.86 -12.04 16.74
N LEU A 281 22.77 -11.35 17.12
CA LEU A 281 22.41 -11.12 18.52
C LEU A 281 22.08 -12.42 19.26
N GLY A 282 21.32 -13.33 18.63
CA GLY A 282 21.01 -14.65 19.17
C GLY A 282 22.26 -15.51 19.34
N LEU A 283 23.17 -15.49 18.37
CA LEU A 283 24.45 -16.17 18.44
C LEU A 283 25.34 -15.59 19.55
N ALA A 284 25.41 -14.26 19.68
CA ALA A 284 26.13 -13.60 20.77
C ALA A 284 25.56 -14.00 22.14
N TYR A 285 24.24 -14.06 22.28
CA TYR A 285 23.59 -14.57 23.49
C TYR A 285 23.99 -16.03 23.77
N LEU A 286 23.94 -16.92 22.77
CA LEU A 286 24.34 -18.31 22.94
C LEU A 286 25.82 -18.47 23.31
N LEU A 287 26.71 -17.69 22.69
CA LEU A 287 28.13 -17.66 23.01
C LEU A 287 28.40 -17.16 24.43
N LEU A 288 27.69 -16.12 24.88
CA LEU A 288 27.76 -15.66 26.26
C LEU A 288 27.27 -16.74 27.23
N MET A 289 26.18 -17.44 26.91
CA MET A 289 25.66 -18.54 27.73
C MET A 289 26.64 -19.71 27.79
N ALA A 290 27.23 -20.09 26.66
CA ALA A 290 28.27 -21.11 26.60
C ALA A 290 29.51 -20.69 27.41
N TYR A 291 29.95 -19.44 27.29
CA TYR A 291 31.05 -18.89 28.09
C TYR A 291 30.77 -19.00 29.59
N LEU A 292 29.64 -18.47 30.06
CA LEU A 292 29.30 -18.47 31.48
C LEU A 292 29.14 -19.89 32.01
N PHE A 293 28.53 -20.78 31.22
CA PHE A 293 28.43 -22.19 31.57
C PHE A 293 29.81 -22.83 31.74
N LEU A 294 30.70 -22.73 30.75
CA LEU A 294 32.03 -23.33 30.77
C LEU A 294 32.92 -22.71 31.86
N TYR A 295 32.86 -21.39 32.05
CA TYR A 295 33.67 -20.68 33.03
C TYR A 295 33.37 -21.14 34.46
N TYR A 296 32.09 -21.30 34.80
CA TYR A 296 31.65 -21.70 36.14
C TYR A 296 31.48 -23.22 36.32
N LEU A 297 31.60 -24.02 35.25
CA LEU A 297 31.40 -25.47 35.28
C LEU A 297 32.18 -26.19 36.39
N PRO A 298 33.49 -25.93 36.63
CA PRO A 298 34.23 -26.64 37.68
C PRO A 298 33.73 -26.34 39.10
N ALA A 299 33.30 -25.11 39.36
CA ALA A 299 32.69 -24.74 40.64
C ALA A 299 31.32 -25.43 40.80
N GLN A 300 30.51 -25.41 39.75
CA GLN A 300 29.20 -26.04 39.75
C GLN A 300 29.30 -27.56 39.95
N LEU A 301 30.21 -28.26 39.26
CA LEU A 301 30.38 -29.70 39.42
C LEU A 301 30.78 -30.09 40.85
N ARG A 302 31.63 -29.30 41.52
CA ARG A 302 32.00 -29.54 42.93
C ARG A 302 30.79 -29.41 43.86
N ASP A 303 29.99 -28.37 43.69
CA ASP A 303 28.79 -28.13 44.51
C ASP A 303 27.66 -29.14 44.21
N LEU A 304 27.59 -29.67 42.99
CA LEU A 304 26.56 -30.62 42.58
C LEU A 304 26.88 -32.08 42.97
N ARG A 305 28.15 -32.44 43.22
CA ARG A 305 28.55 -33.78 43.70
C ARG A 305 27.71 -34.29 44.89
N PRO A 306 27.54 -33.54 46.00
CA PRO A 306 26.78 -34.02 47.15
C PRO A 306 25.27 -34.20 46.89
N ILE A 307 24.72 -33.57 45.85
CA ILE A 307 23.28 -33.64 45.53
C ILE A 307 22.98 -34.57 44.35
N GLY A 308 23.90 -35.46 43.98
CA GLY A 308 23.67 -36.47 42.93
C GLY A 308 24.15 -36.06 41.53
N GLY A 309 25.02 -35.05 41.43
CA GLY A 309 25.65 -34.64 40.17
C GLY A 309 24.75 -33.78 39.27
N PHE A 310 25.18 -33.56 38.03
CA PHE A 310 24.59 -32.54 37.16
C PHE A 310 23.13 -32.83 36.76
N LEU A 311 22.85 -34.08 36.36
CA LEU A 311 21.51 -34.56 35.96
C LEU A 311 20.75 -35.20 37.13
N GLY A 312 21.43 -36.05 37.92
CA GLY A 312 20.80 -36.75 39.04
C GLY A 312 20.27 -35.81 40.14
N GLY A 313 20.83 -34.61 40.27
CA GLY A 313 20.33 -33.59 41.20
C GLY A 313 18.94 -33.03 40.86
N TYR A 314 18.54 -32.98 39.59
CA TYR A 314 17.17 -32.59 39.23
C TYR A 314 16.14 -33.63 39.65
N LEU A 315 16.51 -34.91 39.67
CA LEU A 315 15.62 -36.01 40.06
C LEU A 315 15.56 -36.21 41.58
N ARG A 316 16.73 -36.15 42.27
CA ARG A 316 16.81 -36.42 43.71
C ARG A 316 16.48 -35.21 44.58
N HIS A 317 16.89 -34.00 44.16
CA HIS A 317 16.74 -32.78 44.95
C HIS A 317 16.39 -31.57 44.06
N PRO A 318 15.18 -31.54 43.44
CA PRO A 318 14.82 -30.54 42.44
C PRO A 318 14.92 -29.09 42.95
N LEU A 319 14.45 -28.81 44.17
CA LEU A 319 14.51 -27.46 44.76
C LEU A 319 15.95 -27.01 45.07
N LEU A 320 16.80 -27.92 45.59
CA LEU A 320 18.22 -27.62 45.79
C LEU A 320 18.92 -27.42 44.45
N ARG A 321 18.52 -28.15 43.41
CA ARG A 321 19.11 -28.01 42.06
C ARG A 321 18.78 -26.66 41.43
N LEU A 322 17.58 -26.10 41.67
CA LEU A 322 17.22 -24.73 41.29
C LEU A 322 18.12 -23.68 41.96
N ARG A 323 18.64 -23.95 43.16
CA ARG A 323 19.65 -23.07 43.79
C ARG A 323 21.03 -23.12 43.11
N HIS A 324 21.30 -24.17 42.32
CA HIS A 324 22.58 -24.39 41.65
C HIS A 324 22.50 -24.24 40.12
N LEU A 325 21.58 -23.39 39.63
CA LEU A 325 21.52 -23.01 38.22
C LEU A 325 22.85 -22.37 37.79
N PHE A 326 23.26 -22.55 36.53
CA PHE A 326 24.59 -22.06 36.09
C PHE A 326 24.72 -20.53 36.24
N LEU A 327 23.66 -19.75 35.94
CA LEU A 327 23.65 -18.30 36.17
C LEU A 327 23.74 -17.89 37.65
N ALA A 328 23.46 -18.78 38.60
CA ALA A 328 23.60 -18.48 40.03
C ALA A 328 25.08 -18.27 40.44
N TYR A 329 26.04 -18.73 39.64
CA TYR A 329 27.47 -18.50 39.83
C TYR A 329 27.96 -17.18 39.20
N ALA A 330 27.27 -16.74 38.14
CA ALA A 330 27.57 -15.50 37.44
C ALA A 330 27.41 -14.27 38.36
N SER A 331 28.24 -13.26 38.09
CA SER A 331 28.16 -11.94 38.70
C SER A 331 26.90 -11.20 38.28
N LEU A 332 26.54 -10.14 39.01
CA LEU A 332 25.37 -9.31 38.70
C LEU A 332 25.46 -8.71 37.28
N GLY A 333 26.64 -8.22 36.89
CA GLY A 333 26.89 -7.65 35.56
C GLY A 333 26.71 -8.68 34.44
N GLU A 334 27.18 -9.91 34.63
CA GLU A 334 27.02 -11.00 33.65
C GLU A 334 25.55 -11.43 33.52
N ARG A 335 24.81 -11.52 34.64
CA ARG A 335 23.38 -11.82 34.64
C ARG A 335 22.59 -10.73 33.92
N LEU A 336 22.93 -9.46 34.18
CA LEU A 336 22.31 -8.30 33.54
C LEU A 336 22.60 -8.26 32.04
N LEU A 337 23.85 -8.50 31.65
CA LEU A 337 24.22 -8.58 30.24
C LEU A 337 23.42 -9.68 29.51
N ALA A 338 23.35 -10.88 30.09
CA ALA A 338 22.60 -11.99 29.49
C ALA A 338 21.09 -11.70 29.38
N LEU A 339 20.50 -11.11 30.42
CA LEU A 339 19.08 -10.71 30.40
C LEU A 339 18.83 -9.61 29.37
N LEU A 340 19.68 -8.58 29.31
CA LEU A 340 19.53 -7.49 28.33
C LEU A 340 19.66 -8.01 26.90
N LEU A 341 20.58 -8.95 26.63
CA LEU A 341 20.68 -9.60 25.33
C LEU A 341 19.42 -10.40 24.98
N LEU A 342 18.87 -11.16 25.95
CA LEU A 342 17.63 -11.91 25.76
C LEU A 342 16.44 -10.97 25.50
N LEU A 343 16.31 -9.88 26.27
CA LEU A 343 15.25 -8.88 26.09
C LEU A 343 15.38 -8.14 24.75
N ALA A 344 16.61 -7.78 24.35
CA ALA A 344 16.88 -7.18 23.04
C ALA A 344 16.51 -8.13 21.90
N LEU A 345 16.79 -9.43 22.05
CA LEU A 345 16.40 -10.45 21.07
C LEU A 345 14.87 -10.56 20.98
N GLY A 346 14.17 -10.61 22.11
CA GLY A 346 12.70 -10.64 22.16
C GLY A 346 12.06 -9.40 21.55
N ALA A 347 12.52 -8.21 21.92
CA ALA A 347 12.07 -6.93 21.36
C ALA A 347 12.35 -6.83 19.86
N GLY A 348 13.51 -7.32 19.42
CA GLY A 348 13.91 -7.33 18.02
C GLY A 348 13.05 -8.25 17.16
N PHE A 349 12.75 -9.47 17.62
CA PHE A 349 11.82 -10.38 16.93
C PHE A 349 10.38 -9.86 16.93
N LEU A 350 9.95 -9.21 18.01
CA LEU A 350 8.65 -8.56 18.09
C LEU A 350 8.54 -7.42 17.08
N LEU A 351 9.55 -6.53 17.02
CA LEU A 351 9.63 -5.48 16.01
C LEU A 351 9.62 -6.05 14.60
N TYR A 352 10.38 -7.12 14.34
CA TYR A 352 10.39 -7.79 13.05
C TYR A 352 9.00 -8.32 12.66
N GLY A 353 8.32 -9.01 13.58
CA GLY A 353 6.98 -9.54 13.35
C GLY A 353 5.97 -8.44 13.02
N LEU A 354 5.95 -7.36 13.81
CA LEU A 354 5.06 -6.22 13.61
C LEU A 354 5.38 -5.46 12.31
N ASP A 355 6.66 -5.28 11.99
CA ASP A 355 7.10 -4.67 10.71
C ASP A 355 6.61 -5.48 9.50
N ARG A 356 6.71 -6.81 9.55
CA ARG A 356 6.22 -7.68 8.48
C ARG A 356 4.72 -7.59 8.30
N GLU A 357 3.95 -7.58 9.38
CA GLU A 357 2.49 -7.43 9.33
C GLU A 357 2.08 -6.05 8.80
N ALA A 358 2.74 -4.98 9.25
CA ALA A 358 2.49 -3.62 8.78
C ALA A 358 2.81 -3.47 7.29
N ARG A 359 3.96 -3.98 6.82
CA ARG A 359 4.33 -3.92 5.39
C ARG A 359 3.39 -4.73 4.51
N ALA A 360 2.98 -5.92 4.96
CA ALA A 360 2.05 -6.76 4.21
C ALA A 360 0.71 -6.06 4.00
N GLN A 361 0.19 -5.36 5.01
CA GLN A 361 -1.05 -4.58 4.88
C GLN A 361 -0.87 -3.34 4.00
N LEU A 362 0.27 -2.65 4.11
CA LEU A 362 0.57 -1.43 3.37
C LEU A 362 0.57 -1.63 1.85
N THR A 363 0.96 -2.81 1.38
CA THR A 363 1.02 -3.17 -0.04
C THR A 363 -0.18 -4.00 -0.52
N ALA A 364 -1.18 -4.22 0.33
CA ALA A 364 -2.37 -5.00 0.01
C ALA A 364 -3.60 -4.09 -0.15
N PRO A 365 -4.64 -4.54 -0.89
CA PRO A 365 -5.92 -3.86 -0.88
C PRO A 365 -6.49 -3.74 0.54
N PRO A 366 -7.04 -2.56 0.90
CA PRO A 366 -7.38 -1.42 0.04
C PRO A 366 -6.32 -0.32 -0.05
N LEU A 367 -5.16 -0.46 0.60
CA LEU A 367 -4.15 0.59 0.73
C LEU A 367 -3.24 0.74 -0.51
N ASP A 368 -3.31 -0.20 -1.43
CA ASP A 368 -2.53 -0.26 -2.67
C ASP A 368 -3.10 0.58 -3.83
N ARG A 369 -4.11 1.41 -3.57
CA ARG A 369 -4.83 2.16 -4.61
C ARG A 369 -4.31 3.58 -4.84
N GLY A 370 -3.24 4.00 -4.17
CA GLY A 370 -2.72 5.37 -4.24
C GLY A 370 -3.62 6.44 -3.60
N SER A 371 -4.71 6.03 -2.95
CA SER A 371 -5.65 6.93 -2.28
C SER A 371 -6.28 6.25 -1.08
N LEU A 372 -6.61 7.05 -0.05
CA LEU A 372 -7.41 6.62 1.11
C LEU A 372 -8.90 6.96 0.96
N ARG A 373 -9.30 7.57 -0.16
CA ARG A 373 -10.67 8.05 -0.41
C ARG A 373 -11.57 6.99 -1.05
N THR A 374 -11.10 5.75 -1.12
CA THR A 374 -11.88 4.62 -1.59
C THR A 374 -12.84 4.16 -0.49
N GLN A 375 -13.98 3.56 -0.86
CA GLN A 375 -14.93 3.06 0.13
C GLN A 375 -14.29 1.92 0.94
N ALA A 376 -13.52 1.05 0.28
CA ALA A 376 -12.82 -0.04 0.95
C ALA A 376 -11.77 0.47 1.96
N ALA A 377 -11.04 1.56 1.64
CA ALA A 377 -10.08 2.17 2.57
C ALA A 377 -10.78 2.81 3.78
N LEU A 378 -11.91 3.49 3.58
CA LEU A 378 -12.73 4.05 4.66
C LEU A 378 -13.23 2.95 5.61
N ASP A 379 -13.78 1.87 5.07
CA ASP A 379 -14.28 0.75 5.88
C ASP A 379 -13.15 0.02 6.60
N TRP A 380 -11.97 -0.05 5.98
CA TRP A 380 -10.77 -0.58 6.61
C TRP A 380 -10.29 0.32 7.77
N LEU A 381 -10.25 1.65 7.57
CA LEU A 381 -9.85 2.62 8.60
C LEU A 381 -10.80 2.59 9.81
N ARG A 382 -12.11 2.48 9.58
CA ARG A 382 -13.14 2.37 10.63
C ARG A 382 -12.99 1.12 11.51
N LYS A 383 -12.40 0.04 10.98
CA LYS A 383 -12.13 -1.22 11.70
C LYS A 383 -10.83 -1.19 12.51
N GLN A 384 -9.98 -0.17 12.32
CA GLN A 384 -8.74 -0.06 13.08
C GLN A 384 -8.98 0.45 14.51
N PRO A 385 -8.08 0.18 15.46
CA PRO A 385 -8.15 0.76 16.80
C PRO A 385 -8.21 2.31 16.72
N PRO A 386 -9.02 2.99 17.54
CA PRO A 386 -9.26 4.44 17.45
C PRO A 386 -8.11 5.27 18.04
N LEU A 387 -6.89 5.01 17.57
CA LEU A 387 -5.66 5.70 17.95
C LEU A 387 -5.59 7.07 17.27
N PRO A 388 -4.90 8.08 17.86
CA PRO A 388 -4.73 9.39 17.24
C PRO A 388 -4.18 9.36 15.80
N GLU A 389 -3.27 8.43 15.51
CA GLU A 389 -2.69 8.21 14.18
C GLU A 389 -3.75 7.72 13.18
N VAL A 390 -4.60 6.78 13.60
CA VAL A 390 -5.70 6.24 12.79
C VAL A 390 -6.79 7.28 12.58
N LYS A 391 -7.12 8.06 13.62
CA LYS A 391 -8.09 9.16 13.53
C LYS A 391 -7.66 10.21 12.51
N ALA A 392 -6.38 10.58 12.49
CA ALA A 392 -5.84 11.49 11.47
C ALA A 392 -6.04 10.97 10.04
N LEU A 393 -5.78 9.67 9.80
CA LEU A 393 -5.97 9.04 8.50
C LEU A 393 -7.44 8.95 8.10
N LEU A 394 -8.32 8.58 9.04
CA LEU A 394 -9.77 8.56 8.83
C LEU A 394 -10.32 9.96 8.56
N GLY A 395 -9.86 10.96 9.30
CA GLY A 395 -10.19 12.36 9.08
C GLY A 395 -9.80 12.83 7.69
N TYR A 396 -8.58 12.51 7.23
CA TYR A 396 -8.14 12.80 5.86
C TYR A 396 -9.03 12.15 4.80
N ALA A 397 -9.35 10.87 4.97
CA ALA A 397 -10.18 10.12 4.02
C ALA A 397 -11.62 10.68 3.95
N LEU A 398 -12.15 11.21 5.05
CA LEU A 398 -13.51 11.74 5.14
C LEU A 398 -13.68 13.19 4.68
N VAL A 399 -12.60 13.95 4.42
CA VAL A 399 -12.68 15.37 4.03
C VAL A 399 -13.72 15.65 2.92
N PRO A 400 -13.78 14.88 1.82
CA PRO A 400 -14.72 15.15 0.73
C PRO A 400 -16.18 14.80 1.07
N GLN A 401 -16.40 13.83 1.97
CA GLN A 401 -17.72 13.25 2.22
C GLN A 401 -18.39 13.83 3.47
N ALA A 402 -17.61 14.07 4.53
CA ALA A 402 -18.09 14.48 5.85
C ALA A 402 -17.12 15.50 6.48
N PRO A 403 -17.03 16.75 5.95
CA PRO A 403 -15.99 17.72 6.34
C PRO A 403 -16.04 18.11 7.82
N ARG A 404 -17.22 18.12 8.46
CA ARG A 404 -17.36 18.42 9.89
C ARG A 404 -16.78 17.32 10.77
N GLU A 405 -17.07 16.06 10.45
CA GLU A 405 -16.51 14.90 11.14
C GLU A 405 -15.00 14.80 10.91
N ALA A 406 -14.58 15.00 9.66
CA ALA A 406 -13.17 15.03 9.28
C ALA A 406 -12.37 16.04 10.12
N ARG A 407 -12.84 17.28 10.26
CA ARG A 407 -12.19 18.31 11.10
C ARG A 407 -12.02 17.87 12.55
N LYS A 408 -13.05 17.25 13.15
CA LYS A 408 -12.96 16.73 14.52
C LYS A 408 -11.87 15.66 14.65
N LEU A 409 -11.85 14.70 13.73
CA LEU A 409 -10.86 13.62 13.72
C LEU A 409 -9.44 14.12 13.47
N LEU A 410 -9.27 15.12 12.60
CA LEU A 410 -7.98 15.75 12.31
C LEU A 410 -7.45 16.54 13.52
N ALA A 411 -8.32 17.24 14.26
CA ALA A 411 -7.95 17.97 15.47
C ALA A 411 -7.48 17.05 16.61
N GLU A 412 -8.03 15.84 16.70
CA GLU A 412 -7.59 14.79 17.63
C GLU A 412 -6.36 14.00 17.13
N GLY A 413 -5.91 14.27 15.90
CA GLY A 413 -4.87 13.52 15.20
C GLY A 413 -3.44 13.89 15.61
N ALA A 414 -2.52 12.92 15.51
CA ALA A 414 -1.12 13.08 15.94
C ALA A 414 -0.14 13.51 14.85
N PHE A 415 -0.55 13.61 13.57
CA PHE A 415 0.37 13.80 12.45
C PHE A 415 0.48 15.25 11.94
N PRO A 416 1.67 15.66 11.44
CA PRO A 416 1.88 16.99 10.86
C PRO A 416 0.91 17.32 9.73
N PHE A 417 0.69 16.37 8.80
CA PHE A 417 -0.24 16.58 7.69
C PHE A 417 -1.67 16.91 8.16
N ALA A 418 -2.12 16.33 9.27
CA ALA A 418 -3.47 16.53 9.77
C ALA A 418 -3.66 17.96 10.27
N ARG A 419 -2.63 18.50 10.94
CA ARG A 419 -2.61 19.90 11.39
C ARG A 419 -2.51 20.88 10.24
N ALA A 420 -1.68 20.57 9.24
CA ALA A 420 -1.59 21.38 8.02
C ALA A 420 -2.93 21.41 7.27
N LEU A 421 -3.66 20.29 7.24
CA LEU A 421 -4.96 20.18 6.56
C LEU A 421 -6.09 20.94 7.27
N LEU A 422 -5.97 21.21 8.57
CA LEU A 422 -6.91 22.10 9.28
C LEU A 422 -6.83 23.54 8.76
N GLY A 423 -5.67 23.96 8.24
CA GLY A 423 -5.48 25.26 7.58
C GLY A 423 -5.41 26.47 8.52
N GLU A 424 -5.45 26.27 9.84
CA GLU A 424 -5.26 27.34 10.83
C GLU A 424 -3.79 27.75 10.89
N GLU A 425 -3.49 29.05 10.90
CA GLU A 425 -2.11 29.59 10.83
C GLU A 425 -1.16 28.99 11.87
N ALA A 426 -1.62 28.92 13.14
CA ALA A 426 -0.84 28.32 14.23
C ALA A 426 -0.62 26.81 14.04
N SER A 427 -1.61 26.11 13.49
CA SER A 427 -1.53 24.67 13.21
C SER A 427 -0.57 24.38 12.05
N LEU A 428 -0.56 25.22 11.02
CA LEU A 428 0.33 25.14 9.87
C LEU A 428 1.79 25.40 10.27
N ALA A 429 2.05 26.41 11.10
CA ALA A 429 3.39 26.69 11.63
C ALA A 429 3.94 25.52 12.47
N ARG A 430 3.09 24.90 13.31
CA ARG A 430 3.45 23.69 14.07
C ARG A 430 3.70 22.48 13.18
N ALA A 431 2.89 22.29 12.14
CA ALA A 431 3.08 21.22 11.17
C ALA A 431 4.44 21.34 10.47
N TYR A 432 4.82 22.56 10.08
CA TYR A 432 6.13 22.83 9.49
C TYR A 432 7.29 22.63 10.47
N ALA A 433 7.13 22.99 11.75
CA ALA A 433 8.15 22.73 12.76
C ALA A 433 8.44 21.23 12.95
N GLU A 434 7.42 20.38 12.83
CA GLU A 434 7.56 18.92 12.95
C GLU A 434 8.04 18.26 11.66
N ALA A 435 7.64 18.78 10.49
CA ALA A 435 7.93 18.21 9.19
C ALA A 435 8.34 19.29 8.16
N PRO A 436 9.51 19.95 8.35
CA PRO A 436 9.92 21.09 7.53
C PRO A 436 10.26 20.72 6.08
N LEU A 437 10.40 19.42 5.80
CA LEU A 437 10.74 18.88 4.48
C LEU A 437 9.52 18.36 3.72
N GLU A 438 8.32 18.34 4.32
CA GLU A 438 7.10 17.90 3.63
C GLU A 438 6.64 18.97 2.64
N GLY A 439 6.77 18.66 1.35
CA GLY A 439 6.50 19.60 0.26
C GLY A 439 5.08 20.19 0.28
N PRO A 440 4.00 19.43 0.54
CA PRO A 440 2.65 20.00 0.67
C PRO A 440 2.51 21.02 1.82
N ILE A 441 3.21 20.81 2.94
CA ILE A 441 3.21 21.74 4.07
C ILE A 441 3.97 23.02 3.70
N ARG A 442 5.12 22.88 3.04
CA ARG A 442 5.89 24.02 2.53
C ARG A 442 5.13 24.82 1.49
N ALA A 443 4.43 24.15 0.58
CA ALA A 443 3.61 24.77 -0.45
C ALA A 443 2.46 25.57 0.18
N ALA A 444 1.78 25.00 1.18
CA ALA A 444 0.73 25.69 1.94
C ALA A 444 1.24 26.95 2.67
N LEU A 445 2.53 27.02 3.00
CA LEU A 445 3.20 28.20 3.59
C LEU A 445 3.86 29.13 2.56
N GLY A 446 3.84 28.80 1.26
CA GLY A 446 4.56 29.55 0.23
C GLY A 446 6.09 29.46 0.32
N LEU A 447 6.65 28.45 0.99
CA LEU A 447 8.09 28.31 1.31
C LEU A 447 8.91 27.51 0.26
N GLY A 448 8.39 27.37 -0.96
CA GLY A 448 9.11 26.75 -2.08
C GLY A 448 8.30 25.75 -2.89
N GLN A 449 8.93 25.25 -3.95
CA GLN A 449 8.30 24.35 -4.92
C GLN A 449 8.54 22.89 -4.55
N ASP A 450 7.45 22.13 -4.48
CA ASP A 450 7.45 20.67 -4.39
C ASP A 450 7.68 20.08 -5.79
N PRO A 451 8.55 19.07 -5.98
CA PRO A 451 8.80 18.46 -7.29
C PRO A 451 7.55 17.89 -7.98
N TRP A 452 6.50 17.57 -7.20
CA TRP A 452 5.22 17.06 -7.69
C TRP A 452 4.13 18.13 -7.75
N GLY A 453 4.48 19.40 -7.56
CA GLY A 453 3.57 20.55 -7.64
C GLY A 453 2.72 20.76 -6.40
N GLU A 454 1.90 21.81 -6.45
CA GLU A 454 0.99 22.18 -5.37
C GLU A 454 -0.10 21.12 -5.17
N ARG A 455 -0.31 20.71 -3.92
CA ARG A 455 -1.33 19.74 -3.53
C ARG A 455 -1.68 19.86 -2.06
N GLU A 456 -2.83 19.32 -1.68
CA GLU A 456 -3.27 19.28 -0.29
C GLU A 456 -2.27 18.52 0.62
N PRO A 457 -2.08 18.97 1.88
CA PRO A 457 -1.40 18.17 2.89
C PRO A 457 -2.09 16.82 3.10
N GLY A 458 -1.31 15.76 3.30
CA GLY A 458 -1.87 14.44 3.60
C GLY A 458 -0.83 13.36 3.79
N PRO A 459 -1.27 12.11 3.93
CA PRO A 459 -0.42 11.03 4.40
C PRO A 459 0.53 10.51 3.32
N SER A 460 1.67 10.01 3.78
CA SER A 460 2.64 9.24 2.99
C SER A 460 2.59 7.74 3.34
N VAL A 461 3.22 6.89 2.53
CA VAL A 461 3.43 5.46 2.84
C VAL A 461 4.07 5.28 4.23
N ARG A 462 5.04 6.13 4.60
CA ARG A 462 5.67 6.12 5.92
C ARG A 462 4.68 6.44 7.03
N THR A 463 3.77 7.39 6.80
CA THR A 463 2.71 7.75 7.76
C THR A 463 1.78 6.58 8.00
N LEU A 464 1.33 5.92 6.93
CA LEU A 464 0.52 4.70 6.99
C LEU A 464 1.26 3.58 7.73
N TYR A 465 2.53 3.36 7.42
CA TYR A 465 3.36 2.37 8.10
C TYR A 465 3.45 2.60 9.61
N LEU A 466 3.67 3.84 10.05
CA LEU A 466 3.75 4.17 11.48
C LEU A 466 2.40 3.95 12.18
N ALA A 467 1.29 4.35 11.54
CA ALA A 467 -0.06 4.11 12.07
C ALA A 467 -0.36 2.60 12.18
N LEU A 468 0.00 1.82 11.16
CA LEU A 468 -0.13 0.36 11.16
C LEU A 468 0.72 -0.29 12.24
N LEU A 469 1.97 0.11 12.39
CA LEU A 469 2.86 -0.41 13.43
C LEU A 469 2.31 -0.12 14.83
N ARG A 470 1.74 1.07 15.04
CA ARG A 470 1.07 1.43 16.30
C ARG A 470 -0.22 0.63 16.53
N ALA A 471 -1.01 0.41 15.48
CA ALA A 471 -2.22 -0.40 15.54
C ALA A 471 -1.91 -1.88 15.85
N GLU A 472 -0.92 -2.47 15.19
CA GLU A 472 -0.49 -3.84 15.49
C GLU A 472 0.13 -3.97 16.88
N TRP A 473 0.87 -2.96 17.33
CA TRP A 473 1.34 -2.91 18.70
C TRP A 473 0.20 -2.89 19.72
N ALA A 474 -0.83 -2.06 19.50
CA ALA A 474 -2.01 -2.02 20.36
C ALA A 474 -2.73 -3.37 20.39
N ARG A 475 -2.94 -4.01 19.23
CA ARG A 475 -3.52 -5.36 19.11
C ARG A 475 -2.68 -6.44 19.79
N PHE A 476 -1.36 -6.31 19.75
CA PHE A 476 -0.46 -7.22 20.43
C PHE A 476 -0.61 -7.12 21.95
N LEU A 477 -0.77 -5.91 22.49
CA LEU A 477 -0.96 -5.68 23.92
C LEU A 477 -2.30 -6.20 24.46
N GLU A 478 -3.33 -6.30 23.61
CA GLU A 478 -4.64 -6.86 24.01
C GLU A 478 -4.55 -8.36 24.38
N ASP A 479 -3.80 -9.15 23.61
CA ASP A 479 -3.64 -10.59 23.86
C ASP A 479 -2.26 -11.09 23.36
N PRO A 480 -1.18 -10.83 24.12
CA PRO A 480 0.19 -11.09 23.66
C PRO A 480 0.46 -12.59 23.49
N LEU A 481 -0.14 -13.44 24.33
CA LEU A 481 0.08 -14.89 24.30
C LEU A 481 -0.54 -15.53 23.05
N ARG A 482 -1.70 -15.05 22.59
CA ARG A 482 -2.31 -15.53 21.34
C ARG A 482 -1.71 -14.89 20.09
N ARG A 483 -1.24 -13.64 20.18
CA ARG A 483 -0.67 -12.89 19.04
C ARG A 483 0.78 -13.27 18.75
N ALA A 484 1.63 -13.41 19.77
CA ALA A 484 3.05 -13.73 19.60
C ALA A 484 3.35 -14.95 18.69
N PRO A 485 2.65 -16.11 18.78
CA PRO A 485 2.93 -17.24 17.90
C PRO A 485 2.42 -17.06 16.47
N ARG A 486 1.55 -16.06 16.23
CA ARG A 486 0.98 -15.76 14.90
C ARG A 486 1.85 -14.79 14.09
N LEU A 487 2.69 -14.00 14.78
CA LEU A 487 3.62 -13.07 14.15
C LEU A 487 4.45 -13.76 13.05
N ALA A 488 4.70 -13.04 11.97
CA ALA A 488 5.48 -13.52 10.83
C ALA A 488 6.99 -13.55 11.12
N LEU A 489 7.39 -14.33 12.14
CA LEU A 489 8.79 -14.55 12.53
C LEU A 489 9.54 -15.35 11.46
N PRO A 490 10.88 -15.20 11.36
CA PRO A 490 11.71 -15.88 10.36
C PRO A 490 12.00 -17.34 10.79
N VAL A 491 10.97 -18.06 11.20
CA VAL A 491 10.98 -19.47 11.60
C VAL A 491 9.75 -20.16 11.02
N ALA A 492 9.81 -21.48 10.86
CA ALA A 492 8.70 -22.26 10.33
C ALA A 492 7.40 -22.01 11.13
N PRO A 493 6.22 -21.92 10.48
CA PRO A 493 4.95 -21.62 11.17
C PRO A 493 4.66 -22.55 12.36
N GLY A 494 4.92 -23.85 12.22
CA GLY A 494 4.73 -24.83 13.30
C GLY A 494 5.73 -24.70 14.45
N ALA A 495 6.88 -24.04 14.25
CA ALA A 495 7.91 -23.83 15.27
C ALA A 495 7.65 -22.59 16.14
N ARG A 496 6.86 -21.62 15.66
CA ARG A 496 6.57 -20.35 16.36
C ARG A 496 6.09 -20.51 17.81
N PRO A 497 5.11 -21.39 18.15
CA PRO A 497 4.69 -21.56 19.54
C PRO A 497 5.81 -22.12 20.43
N TRP A 498 6.65 -23.01 19.88
CA TRP A 498 7.79 -23.58 20.60
C TRP A 498 8.90 -22.56 20.85
N VAL A 499 9.14 -21.67 19.88
CA VAL A 499 10.09 -20.55 20.04
C VAL A 499 9.61 -19.60 21.13
N LEU A 500 8.31 -19.27 21.16
CA LEU A 500 7.73 -18.46 22.22
C LEU A 500 7.86 -19.14 23.59
N LEU A 501 7.52 -20.43 23.68
CA LEU A 501 7.66 -21.20 24.91
C LEU A 501 9.12 -21.21 25.40
N LEU A 502 10.07 -21.47 24.51
CA LEU A 502 11.50 -21.43 24.81
C LEU A 502 11.92 -20.05 25.32
N PHE A 503 11.48 -18.98 24.67
CA PHE A 503 11.76 -17.61 25.10
C PHE A 503 11.20 -17.33 26.51
N LEU A 504 9.95 -17.71 26.78
CA LEU A 504 9.34 -17.53 28.10
C LEU A 504 10.05 -18.35 29.18
N LEU A 505 10.45 -19.59 28.87
CA LEU A 505 11.24 -20.43 29.78
C LEU A 505 12.62 -19.82 30.06
N LEU A 506 13.31 -19.31 29.04
CA LEU A 506 14.58 -18.62 29.20
C LEU A 506 14.43 -17.33 30.02
N LEU A 507 13.36 -16.56 29.80
CA LEU A 507 13.07 -15.35 30.55
C LEU A 507 12.82 -15.69 32.02
N ALA A 508 11.97 -16.68 32.30
CA ALA A 508 11.73 -17.17 33.66
C ALA A 508 13.02 -17.68 34.32
N TYR A 509 13.88 -18.38 33.55
CA TYR A 509 15.19 -18.84 34.01
C TYR A 509 16.11 -17.67 34.42
N HIS A 510 16.15 -16.60 33.63
CA HIS A 510 16.94 -15.40 33.96
C HIS A 510 16.38 -14.69 35.19
N LEU A 511 15.07 -14.46 35.25
CA LEU A 511 14.42 -13.82 36.38
C LEU A 511 14.64 -14.60 37.68
N LEU A 512 14.54 -15.93 37.64
CA LEU A 512 14.86 -16.77 38.78
C LEU A 512 16.33 -16.65 39.20
N ALA A 513 17.26 -16.65 38.23
CA ALA A 513 18.68 -16.49 38.53
C ALA A 513 19.02 -15.14 39.17
N PHE A 514 18.25 -14.08 38.91
CA PHE A 514 18.39 -12.78 39.59
C PHE A 514 17.99 -12.83 41.07
N LEU A 515 16.92 -13.55 41.39
CA LEU A 515 16.42 -13.68 42.76
C LEU A 515 17.31 -14.61 43.61
N LEU A 516 18.13 -15.45 42.98
CA LEU A 516 19.00 -16.38 43.69
C LEU A 516 20.33 -15.72 44.12
N PRO A 517 20.74 -15.92 45.40
CA PRO A 517 22.01 -15.38 45.89
C PRO A 517 23.20 -15.98 45.14
N ARG A 518 24.21 -15.15 44.87
CA ARG A 518 25.41 -15.58 44.15
C ARG A 518 26.16 -16.66 44.93
N ARG A 519 26.43 -17.78 44.27
CA ARG A 519 27.33 -18.81 44.79
C ARG A 519 28.78 -18.39 44.54
N ARG A 520 29.61 -18.47 45.59
CA ARG A 520 31.05 -18.26 45.46
C ARG A 520 31.69 -19.56 45.01
N GLY A 521 32.43 -19.54 43.91
CA GLY A 521 33.21 -20.66 43.42
C GLY A 521 34.54 -20.19 42.90
N GLN A 522 35.64 -20.66 43.50
CA GLN A 522 36.99 -20.35 43.01
C GLN A 522 37.25 -21.13 41.72
N VAL A 523 37.54 -20.43 40.64
CA VAL A 523 37.92 -21.03 39.35
C VAL A 523 39.44 -21.11 39.28
N ALA A 524 39.99 -22.25 38.88
CA ALA A 524 41.43 -22.40 38.71
C ALA A 524 41.95 -21.41 37.64
N PRO A 525 43.08 -20.70 37.87
CA PRO A 525 43.58 -19.69 36.93
C PRO A 525 43.80 -20.22 35.51
N ALA A 526 44.32 -21.45 35.37
CA ALA A 526 44.54 -22.09 34.07
C ALA A 526 43.22 -22.34 33.30
N TRP A 527 42.16 -22.79 34.01
CA TRP A 527 40.84 -22.98 33.39
C TRP A 527 40.21 -21.64 33.00
N ALA A 528 40.33 -20.63 33.86
CA ALA A 528 39.83 -19.30 33.59
C ALA A 528 40.48 -18.70 32.33
N LEU A 529 41.80 -18.85 32.16
CA LEU A 529 42.53 -18.39 30.97
C LEU A 529 42.07 -19.15 29.72
N LEU A 530 41.99 -20.49 29.79
CA LEU A 530 41.55 -21.33 28.67
C LEU A 530 40.17 -20.91 28.15
N VAL A 531 39.19 -20.77 29.04
CA VAL A 531 37.82 -20.39 28.65
C VAL A 531 37.76 -18.94 28.12
N ARG A 532 38.56 -18.03 28.68
CA ARG A 532 38.62 -16.64 28.21
C ARG A 532 39.15 -16.53 26.78
N LEU A 533 40.13 -17.35 26.41
CA LEU A 533 40.67 -17.40 25.05
C LEU A 533 39.66 -17.88 24.00
N LEU A 534 38.64 -18.66 24.39
CA LEU A 534 37.64 -19.21 23.44
C LEU A 534 36.56 -18.22 23.03
N VAL A 535 36.35 -17.16 23.82
CA VAL A 535 35.24 -16.22 23.61
C VAL A 535 35.77 -14.78 23.62
N PRO A 536 35.89 -14.13 22.45
CA PRO A 536 36.31 -12.74 22.35
C PRO A 536 35.47 -11.82 23.23
N GLY A 537 36.14 -10.89 23.91
CA GLY A 537 35.49 -9.92 24.80
C GLY A 537 35.23 -10.40 26.22
N SER A 538 35.54 -11.67 26.55
CA SER A 538 35.31 -12.27 27.87
C SER A 538 35.94 -11.54 29.06
N LEU A 539 36.99 -10.75 28.85
CA LEU A 539 37.66 -9.95 29.89
C LEU A 539 36.95 -8.63 30.22
N GLY A 540 36.14 -8.13 29.28
CA GLY A 540 35.59 -6.79 29.29
C GLY A 540 34.06 -6.75 29.31
N PHE A 541 33.38 -7.85 29.64
CA PHE A 541 31.92 -7.89 29.68
C PHE A 541 31.32 -6.89 30.68
N SER A 542 32.05 -6.55 31.75
CA SER A 542 31.65 -5.49 32.70
C SER A 542 31.85 -4.06 32.17
N GLY A 543 32.65 -3.86 31.11
CA GLY A 543 33.05 -2.55 30.59
C GLY A 543 32.49 -2.20 29.20
N GLY A 544 31.52 -2.96 28.68
CA GLY A 544 30.88 -2.71 27.38
C GLY A 544 31.71 -3.09 26.15
N LEU A 545 33.04 -2.88 26.17
CA LEU A 545 33.96 -3.30 25.12
C LEU A 545 33.90 -4.82 24.85
N GLY A 546 33.72 -5.62 25.91
CA GLY A 546 33.56 -7.06 25.75
C GLY A 546 32.32 -7.45 24.95
N LEU A 547 31.21 -6.74 25.12
CA LEU A 547 29.99 -6.97 24.35
C LEU A 547 30.20 -6.59 22.87
N ALA A 548 30.88 -5.49 22.59
CA ALA A 548 31.18 -5.09 21.21
C ALA A 548 32.02 -6.14 20.48
N LEU A 549 33.06 -6.69 21.14
CA LEU A 549 33.88 -7.77 20.59
C LEU A 549 33.09 -9.07 20.39
N LEU A 550 32.19 -9.40 21.31
CA LEU A 550 31.31 -10.57 21.20
C LEU A 550 30.34 -10.44 20.02
N LEU A 551 29.72 -9.27 19.86
CA LEU A 551 28.81 -9.00 18.73
C LEU A 551 29.56 -8.99 17.40
N LEU A 552 30.75 -8.38 17.34
CA LEU A 552 31.60 -8.38 16.15
C LEU A 552 32.01 -9.81 15.76
N PHE A 553 32.40 -10.63 16.74
CA PHE A 553 32.72 -12.04 16.52
C PHE A 553 31.50 -12.83 16.06
N ALA A 554 30.34 -12.67 16.70
CA ALA A 554 29.11 -13.36 16.32
C ALA A 554 28.65 -12.99 14.90
N PHE A 555 28.69 -11.71 14.56
CA PHE A 555 28.39 -11.22 13.22
C PHE A 555 29.40 -11.73 12.18
N GLY A 556 30.69 -11.72 12.52
CA GLY A 556 31.75 -12.30 11.68
C GLY A 556 31.59 -13.79 11.46
N LEU A 557 31.19 -14.55 12.48
CA LEU A 557 30.92 -15.98 12.38
C LEU A 557 29.71 -16.25 11.47
N LEU A 558 28.63 -15.48 11.62
CA LEU A 558 27.47 -15.58 10.75
C LEU A 558 27.84 -15.34 9.27
N ARG A 559 28.64 -14.30 9.00
CA ARG A 559 29.13 -13.98 7.65
C ARG A 559 30.08 -15.04 7.08
N ALA A 560 30.96 -15.60 7.91
CA ALA A 560 31.85 -16.68 7.50
C ALA A 560 31.06 -17.94 7.10
N LEU A 561 30.01 -18.28 7.86
CA LEU A 561 29.10 -19.39 7.53
C LEU A 561 28.31 -19.17 6.22
N GLN A 562 28.14 -17.91 5.81
CA GLN A 562 27.53 -17.52 4.54
C GLN A 562 28.55 -17.38 3.39
N GLY A 563 29.83 -17.70 3.62
CA GLY A 563 30.88 -17.61 2.60
C GLY A 563 31.45 -16.20 2.37
N GLN A 564 31.16 -15.22 3.22
CA GLN A 564 31.59 -13.82 3.07
C GLN A 564 32.96 -13.51 3.72
N GLY A 565 33.70 -14.55 4.14
CA GLY A 565 35.06 -14.45 4.68
C GLY A 565 35.15 -14.34 6.21
N VAL A 566 36.39 -14.44 6.75
CA VAL A 566 36.69 -14.53 8.19
C VAL A 566 37.28 -13.24 8.80
N GLY A 567 37.36 -12.15 8.03
CA GLY A 567 38.06 -10.92 8.43
C GLY A 567 37.56 -10.32 9.75
N LEU A 568 36.25 -10.28 9.97
CA LEU A 568 35.66 -9.76 11.21
C LEU A 568 35.96 -10.65 12.44
N ILE A 569 36.08 -11.96 12.24
CA ILE A 569 36.49 -12.90 13.29
C ILE A 569 37.93 -12.61 13.72
N LEU A 570 38.84 -12.52 12.73
CA LEU A 570 40.25 -12.23 12.98
C LEU A 570 40.43 -10.87 13.65
N LEU A 571 39.65 -9.86 13.26
CA LEU A 571 39.65 -8.55 13.90
C LEU A 571 39.18 -8.61 15.36
N ALA A 572 38.06 -9.28 15.64
CA ALA A 572 37.56 -9.44 17.00
C ALA A 572 38.57 -10.17 17.90
N TYR A 573 39.21 -11.22 17.39
CA TYR A 573 40.25 -11.95 18.10
C TYR A 573 41.55 -11.14 18.26
N GLY A 574 41.99 -10.40 17.24
CA GLY A 574 43.18 -9.56 17.33
C GLY A 574 43.03 -8.46 18.38
N LEU A 575 41.86 -7.82 18.44
CA LEU A 575 41.53 -6.85 19.49
C LEU A 575 41.43 -7.51 20.88
N HIS A 576 40.87 -8.72 20.96
CA HIS A 576 40.80 -9.48 22.21
C HIS A 576 42.19 -9.88 22.73
N LEU A 577 43.09 -10.36 21.87
CA LEU A 577 44.45 -10.73 22.24
C LEU A 577 45.27 -9.50 22.66
N ARG A 578 45.06 -8.34 22.01
CA ARG A 578 45.66 -7.08 22.45
C ARG A 578 45.20 -6.64 23.85
N SER A 579 44.01 -7.05 24.29
CA SER A 579 43.54 -6.79 25.66
C SER A 579 44.06 -7.78 26.70
N LEU A 580 44.72 -8.86 26.26
CA LEU A 580 45.35 -9.89 27.11
C LEU A 580 46.85 -9.63 27.34
N LEU A 581 47.51 -8.96 26.40
CA LEU A 581 48.88 -8.46 26.47
C LEU A 581 48.91 -7.12 27.19
#